data_AF-A0A662GQY8-F1
#
_entry.id   AF-A0A662GQY8-F1
#
_cell.length_a   1.000
_cell.length_b   1.000
_cell.length_c   1.000
_cell.angle_alpha   90.00
_cell.angle_beta   90.00
_cell.angle_gamma   90.00
#
_symmetry.space_group_name_H-M   'P 1'
#
loop_
_entity.id
_entity.type
_entity.pdbx_description
1 polymer ?
#
loop_
_entity_poly.entity_id
_entity_poly.type
_entity_poly.pdbx_seq_one_letter_code
_entity_poly.pdbx_strand_id
1 'polypeptide(L)'
;MVDIRGHEIAQVIRERLEEIREWAELKLDLLYDIGAILISLGYIKDVPTLTVVGKNLFVLPERLRYWILGRIGALGTTEEIQKMFDYIGKLLEELCSGLEEVAQVVERKSQITDGDFIKVLKTVDRIITILPSPRRE
;
A
#
# COMPACT_ATOMS: atom_id res chain seq x y z
N MET A 1 21.91 21.01 6.58
CA MET A 1 21.72 19.54 6.60
C MET A 1 20.38 19.31 7.28
N VAL A 2 19.37 18.79 6.57
CA VAL A 2 18.03 18.56 7.16
C VAL A 2 18.10 17.24 7.93
N ASP A 3 17.85 17.29 9.23
CA ASP A 3 17.76 16.11 10.09
C ASP A 3 16.37 15.49 9.90
N ILE A 4 16.20 14.67 8.85
CA ILE A 4 14.92 14.00 8.59
C ILE A 4 14.72 12.93 9.66
N ARG A 5 13.80 13.16 10.59
CA ARG A 5 13.47 12.23 11.68
C ARG A 5 12.42 11.23 11.22
N GLY A 6 12.38 10.08 11.91
CA GLY A 6 11.36 9.05 11.67
C GLY A 6 9.92 9.60 11.75
N HIS A 7 9.69 10.66 12.52
CA HIS A 7 8.40 11.34 12.60
C HIS A 7 7.96 12.00 11.28
N GLU A 8 8.83 12.76 10.62
CA GLU A 8 8.49 13.43 9.34
C GLU A 8 8.17 12.39 8.26
N ILE A 9 8.92 11.29 8.23
CA ILE A 9 8.68 10.20 7.28
C ILE A 9 7.35 9.51 7.56
N ALA A 10 7.06 9.22 8.83
CA ALA A 10 5.79 8.62 9.24
C ALA A 10 4.60 9.54 8.92
N GLN A 11 4.74 10.85 9.15
CA GLN A 11 3.71 11.83 8.82
C GLN A 11 3.41 11.84 7.31
N VAL A 12 4.44 11.87 6.46
CA VAL A 12 4.24 11.83 5.00
C VAL A 12 3.52 10.54 4.58
N ILE A 13 3.88 9.39 5.14
CA ILE A 13 3.18 8.13 4.85
C ILE A 13 1.70 8.24 5.24
N ARG A 14 1.40 8.75 6.44
CA ARG A 14 0.01 8.90 6.93
C ARG A 14 -0.83 9.82 6.07
N GLU A 15 -0.31 10.99 5.71
CA GLU A 15 -1.00 11.95 4.84
C GLU A 15 -1.37 11.30 3.49
N ARG A 16 -0.43 10.56 2.89
CA ARG A 16 -0.68 9.83 1.65
C ARG A 16 -1.71 8.71 1.81
N LEU A 17 -1.69 7.99 2.93
CA LEU A 17 -2.70 6.96 3.22
C LEU A 17 -4.09 7.54 3.43
N GLU A 18 -4.20 8.70 4.08
CA GLU A 18 -5.46 9.41 4.26
C GLU A 18 -6.04 9.85 2.90
N GLU A 19 -5.23 10.45 2.02
CA GLU A 19 -5.65 10.79 0.65
C GLU A 19 -6.13 9.56 -0.15
N ILE A 20 -5.44 8.42 -0.01
CA ILE A 20 -5.86 7.15 -0.66
C ILE A 20 -7.21 6.69 -0.11
N ARG A 21 -7.45 6.78 1.20
CA ARG A 21 -8.72 6.34 1.81
C ARG A 21 -9.89 7.22 1.37
N GLU A 22 -9.68 8.53 1.27
CA GLU A 22 -10.73 9.46 0.85
C GLU A 22 -11.09 9.30 -0.64
N TRP A 23 -10.08 9.14 -1.51
CA TRP A 23 -10.25 9.17 -2.97
C TRP A 23 -9.46 8.06 -3.67
N ALA A 24 -9.67 6.81 -3.25
CA ALA A 24 -8.95 5.65 -3.76
C ALA A 24 -8.91 5.60 -5.30
N GLU A 25 -10.02 5.90 -5.97
CA GLU A 25 -10.11 5.81 -7.44
C GLU A 25 -9.14 6.75 -8.17
N LEU A 26 -8.78 7.87 -7.54
CA LEU A 26 -7.92 8.91 -8.11
C LEU A 26 -6.50 8.91 -7.55
N LYS A 27 -6.30 8.36 -6.35
CA LYS A 27 -5.07 8.57 -5.54
C LYS A 27 -4.23 7.31 -5.33
N LEU A 28 -4.54 6.20 -6.01
CA LEU A 28 -3.73 4.97 -5.91
C LEU A 28 -2.26 5.15 -6.31
N ASP A 29 -1.94 6.14 -7.13
CA ASP A 29 -0.55 6.50 -7.47
C ASP A 29 0.27 6.92 -6.24
N LEU A 30 -0.36 7.40 -5.16
CA LEU A 30 0.35 7.73 -3.93
C LEU A 30 0.98 6.48 -3.27
N LEU A 31 0.57 5.27 -3.64
CA LEU A 31 1.28 4.05 -3.23
C LEU A 31 2.70 3.98 -3.84
N TYR A 32 2.96 4.62 -4.99
CA TYR A 32 4.31 4.74 -5.54
C TYR A 32 5.20 5.61 -4.65
N ASP A 33 4.66 6.73 -4.16
CA ASP A 33 5.38 7.63 -3.24
C ASP A 33 5.74 6.89 -1.95
N ILE A 34 4.77 6.20 -1.36
CA ILE A 34 4.99 5.37 -0.16
C ILE A 34 6.03 4.28 -0.49
N GLY A 35 5.90 3.58 -1.62
CA GLY A 35 6.85 2.57 -2.06
C GLY A 35 8.29 3.09 -2.16
N ALA A 36 8.48 4.28 -2.75
CA ALA A 36 9.79 4.92 -2.88
C ALA A 36 10.40 5.26 -1.51
N ILE A 37 9.58 5.75 -0.57
CA ILE A 37 9.99 6.01 0.82
C ILE A 37 10.47 4.71 1.49
N LEU A 38 9.68 3.63 1.39
CA LEU A 38 9.99 2.37 2.03
C LEU A 38 11.25 1.71 1.45
N ILE A 39 11.44 1.77 0.12
CA ILE A 39 12.66 1.30 -0.53
C ILE A 39 13.88 2.09 -0.04
N SER A 40 13.77 3.42 0.01
CA SER A 40 14.86 4.28 0.45
C SER A 40 15.23 4.02 1.91
N LEU A 41 14.23 3.91 2.79
CA LEU A 41 14.43 3.55 4.18
C LEU A 41 15.07 2.17 4.33
N GLY A 42 14.60 1.18 3.56
CA GLY A 42 15.13 -0.18 3.57
C GLY A 42 16.62 -0.20 3.23
N TYR A 43 17.07 0.58 2.24
CA TYR A 43 18.49 0.70 1.91
C TYR A 43 19.30 1.45 2.97
N ILE A 44 18.78 2.55 3.52
CA ILE A 44 19.48 3.37 4.52
C ILE A 44 19.67 2.61 5.84
N LYS A 45 18.68 1.79 6.20
CA LYS A 45 18.63 1.08 7.50
C LYS A 45 19.02 -0.39 7.41
N ASP A 46 19.41 -0.86 6.21
CA ASP A 46 19.71 -2.26 5.93
C ASP A 46 18.58 -3.21 6.36
N VAL A 47 17.36 -2.90 5.91
CA VAL A 47 16.15 -3.70 6.14
C VAL A 47 15.58 -4.18 4.80
N PRO A 48 16.03 -5.33 4.28
CA PRO A 48 15.58 -5.89 3.01
C PRO A 48 14.06 -6.09 2.92
N THR A 49 13.41 -6.50 4.00
CA THR A 49 11.96 -6.74 4.04
C THR A 49 11.19 -5.46 3.69
N LEU A 50 11.61 -4.32 4.22
CA LEU A 50 10.99 -3.02 3.92
C LEU A 50 11.18 -2.63 2.44
N THR A 51 12.35 -2.97 1.88
CA THR A 51 12.62 -2.79 0.45
C THR A 51 11.69 -3.63 -0.42
N VAL A 52 11.44 -4.89 -0.04
CA VAL A 52 10.53 -5.78 -0.77
C VAL A 52 9.09 -5.27 -0.68
N VAL A 53 8.63 -4.87 0.51
CA VAL A 53 7.31 -4.24 0.69
C VAL A 53 7.17 -3.04 -0.24
N GLY A 54 8.14 -2.13 -0.24
CA GLY A 54 8.11 -0.95 -1.10
C GLY A 54 8.05 -1.30 -2.59
N LYS A 55 8.84 -2.28 -3.07
CA LYS A 55 8.78 -2.76 -4.46
C LYS A 55 7.42 -3.34 -4.83
N ASN A 56 6.83 -4.10 -3.93
CA ASN A 56 5.51 -4.68 -4.13
C ASN A 56 4.42 -3.62 -4.27
N LEU A 57 4.54 -2.48 -3.57
CA LEU A 57 3.61 -1.36 -3.71
C LEU A 57 3.59 -0.78 -5.13
N PHE A 58 4.66 -0.89 -5.93
CA PHE A 58 4.66 -0.40 -7.32
C PHE A 58 3.76 -1.24 -8.24
N VAL A 59 3.39 -2.45 -7.84
CA VAL A 59 2.54 -3.32 -8.66
C VAL A 59 1.06 -3.08 -8.39
N LEU A 60 0.73 -2.60 -7.18
CA LEU A 60 -0.65 -2.51 -6.70
C LEU A 60 -1.52 -1.47 -7.42
N PRO A 61 -1.06 -0.24 -7.73
CA PRO A 61 -1.91 0.78 -8.35
C PRO A 61 -2.51 0.33 -9.68
N GLU A 62 -1.73 -0.29 -10.56
CA GLU A 62 -2.23 -0.77 -11.86
C GLU A 62 -3.26 -1.87 -11.69
N ARG A 63 -3.00 -2.84 -10.79
CA ARG A 63 -3.92 -3.93 -10.52
C ARG A 63 -5.23 -3.41 -9.92
N LEU A 64 -5.14 -2.53 -8.93
CA LEU A 64 -6.31 -1.94 -8.27
C LEU A 64 -7.11 -1.04 -9.22
N ARG A 65 -6.46 -0.26 -10.08
CA ARG A 65 -7.15 0.56 -11.10
C ARG A 65 -7.96 -0.29 -12.07
N TYR A 66 -7.42 -1.41 -12.55
CA TYR A 66 -8.15 -2.31 -13.44
C TYR A 66 -9.48 -2.76 -12.79
N TRP A 67 -9.43 -3.07 -11.50
CA TRP A 67 -10.62 -3.43 -10.72
C TRP A 67 -11.60 -2.28 -10.51
N ILE A 68 -11.10 -1.09 -10.16
CA ILE A 68 -11.92 0.11 -9.96
C ILE A 68 -12.59 0.53 -11.28
N LEU A 69 -11.90 0.48 -12.41
CA LEU A 69 -12.52 0.77 -13.70
C LEU A 69 -13.56 -0.28 -14.08
N GLY A 70 -13.29 -1.56 -13.78
CA GLY A 70 -14.29 -2.64 -13.88
C GLY A 70 -15.54 -2.36 -13.05
N ARG A 71 -15.41 -1.65 -11.91
CA ARG A 71 -16.54 -1.19 -11.10
C ARG A 71 -17.42 -0.17 -11.78
N ILE A 72 -16.81 0.86 -12.34
CA ILE A 72 -17.53 1.95 -12.99
C ILE A 72 -18.29 1.42 -14.22
N GLY A 73 -17.68 0.48 -14.97
CA GLY A 73 -18.35 -0.19 -16.09
C GLY A 73 -19.50 -1.13 -15.69
N ALA A 74 -19.58 -1.51 -14.41
CA ALA A 74 -20.59 -2.42 -13.85
C ALA A 74 -21.67 -1.69 -13.02
N LEU A 75 -21.80 -0.37 -13.12
CA LEU A 75 -22.84 0.36 -12.38
C LEU A 75 -24.25 -0.10 -12.84
N GLY A 76 -25.01 -0.70 -11.91
CA GLY A 76 -26.34 -1.29 -12.15
C GLY A 76 -26.41 -2.82 -12.15
N THR A 77 -25.33 -3.52 -11.79
CA THR A 77 -25.22 -4.98 -11.85
C THR A 77 -25.68 -5.73 -10.60
N THR A 78 -25.64 -7.06 -10.67
CA THR A 78 -26.12 -8.02 -9.66
C THR A 78 -25.41 -7.92 -8.29
N GLU A 79 -26.05 -8.49 -7.26
CA GLU A 79 -25.54 -8.57 -5.88
C GLU A 79 -24.12 -9.17 -5.78
N GLU A 80 -23.77 -10.10 -6.67
CA GLU A 80 -22.45 -10.74 -6.73
C GLU A 80 -21.34 -9.75 -7.06
N ILE A 81 -21.61 -8.81 -7.97
CA ILE A 81 -20.66 -7.77 -8.35
C ILE A 81 -20.50 -6.74 -7.23
N GLN A 82 -21.57 -6.46 -6.48
CA GLN A 82 -21.52 -5.57 -5.32
C GLN A 82 -20.66 -6.15 -4.19
N LYS A 83 -20.80 -7.46 -3.90
CA LYS A 83 -19.95 -8.19 -2.94
C LYS A 83 -18.47 -8.14 -3.32
N MET A 84 -18.17 -8.20 -4.61
CA MET A 84 -16.80 -8.10 -5.13
C MET A 84 -16.18 -6.73 -4.84
N PHE A 85 -16.93 -5.63 -5.00
CA PHE A 85 -16.43 -4.29 -4.67
C PHE A 85 -16.24 -4.07 -3.17
N ASP A 86 -17.15 -4.57 -2.35
CA ASP A 86 -16.99 -4.52 -0.89
C ASP A 86 -15.74 -5.29 -0.45
N TYR A 87 -15.46 -6.42 -1.11
CA TYR A 87 -14.24 -7.19 -0.87
C TYR A 87 -12.97 -6.40 -1.25
N ILE A 88 -12.96 -5.72 -2.40
CA ILE A 88 -11.84 -4.87 -2.81
C ILE A 88 -11.62 -3.70 -1.84
N GLY A 89 -12.70 -3.05 -1.39
CA GLY A 89 -12.62 -1.98 -0.40
C GLY A 89 -11.98 -2.47 0.91
N LYS A 90 -12.33 -3.67 1.36
CA LYS A 90 -11.69 -4.31 2.53
C LYS A 90 -10.21 -4.61 2.31
N LEU A 91 -9.82 -5.07 1.12
CA LEU A 91 -8.42 -5.31 0.78
C LEU A 91 -7.60 -4.00 0.80
N LEU A 92 -8.18 -2.91 0.28
CA LEU A 92 -7.52 -1.60 0.30
C LEU A 92 -7.37 -1.08 1.73
N GLU A 93 -8.38 -1.21 2.58
CA GLU A 93 -8.28 -0.78 3.97
C GLU A 93 -7.25 -1.63 4.74
N GLU A 94 -7.19 -2.94 4.47
CA GLU A 94 -6.18 -3.80 5.07
C GLU A 94 -4.76 -3.41 4.63
N LEU A 95 -4.57 -3.04 3.36
CA LEU A 95 -3.31 -2.48 2.87
C LEU A 95 -2.95 -1.20 3.61
N CYS A 96 -3.89 -0.25 3.69
CA CYS A 96 -3.66 1.04 4.33
C CYS A 96 -3.34 0.88 5.82
N SER A 97 -4.06 -0.01 6.51
CA SER A 97 -3.79 -0.36 7.91
C SER A 97 -2.40 -0.98 8.09
N GLY A 98 -1.98 -1.87 7.19
CA GLY A 98 -0.63 -2.45 7.22
C GLY A 98 0.47 -1.40 7.02
N LEU A 99 0.25 -0.42 6.15
CA LEU A 99 1.18 0.69 5.92
C LEU A 99 1.18 1.71 7.06
N GLU A 100 0.05 1.91 7.74
CA GLU A 100 -0.01 2.71 8.97
C GLU A 100 0.85 2.09 10.08
N GLU A 101 0.84 0.76 10.22
CA GLU A 101 1.73 0.06 11.15
C GLU A 101 3.21 0.31 10.81
N VAL A 102 3.57 0.35 9.53
CA VAL A 102 4.93 0.72 9.09
C VAL A 102 5.28 2.14 9.54
N ALA A 103 4.39 3.12 9.31
CA ALA A 103 4.61 4.50 9.73
C ALA A 103 4.82 4.60 11.25
N GLN A 104 4.01 3.88 12.05
CA GLN A 104 4.16 3.84 13.51
C GLN A 104 5.50 3.25 13.95
N VAL A 105 5.96 2.18 13.32
CA VAL A 105 7.27 1.57 13.60
C VAL A 105 8.40 2.55 13.29
N VAL A 106 8.36 3.19 12.12
CA VAL A 106 9.37 4.18 11.68
C VAL A 106 9.43 5.39 12.62
N GLU A 107 8.29 5.83 13.15
CA GLU A 107 8.23 6.95 14.09
C GLU A 107 8.78 6.60 15.48
N ARG A 108 8.42 5.43 16.02
CA ARG A 108 8.62 5.11 17.44
C ARG A 108 9.93 4.38 17.73
N LYS A 109 10.45 3.60 16.78
CA LYS A 109 11.64 2.79 17.01
C LYS A 109 12.91 3.52 16.58
N SER A 110 13.87 3.58 17.49
CA SER A 110 15.22 4.05 17.19
C SER A 110 16.00 3.08 16.29
N GLN A 111 15.71 1.79 16.41
CA GLN A 111 16.25 0.72 15.57
C GLN A 111 15.11 -0.14 15.03
N ILE A 112 15.07 -0.28 13.71
CA ILE A 112 14.09 -1.09 12.98
C ILE A 112 14.77 -2.34 12.43
N THR A 113 14.04 -3.45 12.35
CA THR A 113 14.55 -4.74 11.88
C THR A 113 13.56 -5.39 10.92
N ASP A 114 14.01 -6.38 10.13
CA ASP A 114 13.13 -7.13 9.22
C ASP A 114 11.89 -7.70 9.91
N GLY A 115 12.04 -8.19 11.15
CA GLY A 115 10.96 -8.78 11.95
C GLY A 115 9.77 -7.85 12.14
N ASP A 116 10.00 -6.53 12.15
CA ASP A 116 8.97 -5.53 12.32
C ASP A 116 8.03 -5.44 11.12
N PHE A 117 8.48 -5.89 9.95
CA PHE A 117 7.78 -5.70 8.68
C PHE A 117 7.29 -7.01 8.03
N ILE A 118 7.51 -8.15 8.67
CA ILE A 118 7.07 -9.46 8.16
C ILE A 118 5.54 -9.51 7.97
N LYS A 119 4.80 -8.91 8.91
CA LYS A 119 3.33 -8.91 8.86
C LYS A 119 2.83 -8.13 7.64
N VAL A 120 3.32 -6.90 7.45
CA VAL A 120 2.92 -6.08 6.29
C VAL A 120 3.35 -6.73 4.97
N LEU A 121 4.52 -7.37 4.92
CA LEU A 121 4.95 -8.12 3.74
C LEU A 121 3.94 -9.20 3.36
N LYS A 122 3.52 -10.03 4.33
CA LYS A 122 2.51 -11.08 4.10
C LYS A 122 1.19 -10.51 3.60
N THR A 123 0.74 -9.39 4.16
CA THR A 123 -0.50 -8.71 3.73
C THR A 123 -0.37 -8.26 2.28
N VAL A 124 0.72 -7.58 1.94
CA VAL A 124 0.97 -7.05 0.60
C VAL A 124 1.09 -8.19 -0.43
N ASP A 125 1.88 -9.23 -0.14
CA ASP A 125 2.05 -10.40 -1.01
C ASP A 125 0.72 -11.11 -1.27
N ARG A 126 -0.10 -11.27 -0.24
CA ARG A 126 -1.42 -11.89 -0.35
C ARG A 126 -2.35 -11.05 -1.24
N ILE A 127 -2.37 -9.73 -1.07
CA ILE A 127 -3.18 -8.82 -1.90
C ILE A 127 -2.74 -8.90 -3.36
N ILE A 128 -1.43 -8.86 -3.63
CA ILE A 128 -0.89 -9.01 -4.99
C ILE A 128 -1.34 -10.35 -5.59
N THR A 129 -1.31 -11.43 -4.81
CA THR A 129 -1.70 -12.76 -5.30
C THR A 129 -3.19 -12.85 -5.64
N ILE A 130 -4.04 -12.19 -4.86
CA ILE A 130 -5.50 -12.16 -5.08
C ILE A 130 -5.86 -11.28 -6.28
N LEU A 131 -5.17 -10.15 -6.45
CA LEU A 131 -5.45 -9.24 -7.56
C LEU A 131 -4.84 -9.80 -8.86
N PRO A 132 -5.66 -10.21 -9.85
CA PRO A 132 -5.18 -10.67 -11.14
C PRO A 132 -4.22 -9.66 -11.76
N SER A 133 -3.19 -10.17 -12.39
CA SER A 133 -2.37 -9.36 -13.29
C SER A 133 -3.24 -8.94 -14.49
N PRO A 134 -3.10 -7.70 -14.99
CA PRO A 134 -3.58 -7.37 -16.31
C PRO A 134 -3.00 -8.41 -17.27
N ARG A 135 -3.85 -9.17 -17.96
CA ARG A 135 -3.38 -10.01 -19.06
C ARG A 135 -2.93 -9.04 -20.15
N ARG A 136 -1.66 -9.12 -20.55
CA ARG A 136 -1.22 -8.51 -21.81
C ARG A 136 -1.91 -9.32 -22.91
N GLU A 137 -2.98 -8.78 -23.47
CA GLU A 137 -3.49 -9.22 -24.78
C GLU A 137 -2.42 -8.95 -25.86
#